data_AF-A0A497E4M6-F1
#
_entry.id   AF-A0A497E4M6-F1
#
_cell.length_a   1.000
_cell.length_b   1.000
_cell.length_c   1.000
_cell.angle_alpha   90.00
_cell.angle_beta   90.00
_cell.angle_gamma   90.00
#
_symmetry.space_group_name_H-M   'P 1'
#
loop_
_entity.id
_entity.type
_entity.pdbx_description
1 polymer ?
#
loop_
_entity_poly.entity_id
_entity_poly.type
_entity_poly.pdbx_seq_one_letter_code
_entity_poly.pdbx_strand_id
1 'polypeptide(L)'
;MRKAALRWHEECIKMSSEMESSGYGSFLGAFSKKDIQDEEKKKALLEELVEHWGYLSHFAKEREIKFLLFEPMSCIREFPSTISETKWLYRRLSEVSELPVYLCLDVGHGRASSGDEEDADPYAWLREFASGNPAVHLQQTDRIVSRHWPFTKEFNQRGKIEAKKLIRTLKEGGAKEVFLFLEIIYPPFEPFDDIVVDDLKESVSYWKKALKESIP
;
A
#
# COMPACT_ATOMS: atom_id res chain seq x y z
N MET A 1 -6.78 10.47 15.15
CA MET A 1 -7.49 10.91 13.93
C MET A 1 -8.57 11.93 14.27
N ARG A 2 -8.72 12.98 13.46
CA ARG A 2 -9.83 13.93 13.63
C ARG A 2 -11.19 13.23 13.48
N LYS A 3 -12.20 13.64 14.25
CA LYS A 3 -13.56 13.09 14.22
C LYS A 3 -14.17 12.96 12.82
N ALA A 4 -13.89 13.90 11.92
CA ALA A 4 -14.37 13.84 10.54
C ALA A 4 -13.76 12.66 9.75
N ALA A 5 -12.46 12.37 9.94
CA ALA A 5 -11.80 11.23 9.33
C ALA A 5 -12.31 9.91 9.93
N LEU A 6 -12.52 9.86 11.25
CA LEU A 6 -13.10 8.70 11.93
C LEU A 6 -14.46 8.33 11.32
N ARG A 7 -15.36 9.30 11.18
CA ARG A 7 -16.67 9.11 10.53
C ARG A 7 -16.55 8.67 9.07
N TRP A 8 -15.58 9.22 8.34
CA TRP A 8 -15.34 8.81 6.96
C TRP A 8 -14.99 7.32 6.88
N HIS A 9 -14.10 6.83 7.76
CA HIS A 9 -13.78 5.41 7.84
C HIS A 9 -14.98 4.55 8.24
N GLU A 10 -15.80 5.00 9.20
CA GLU A 10 -17.05 4.28 9.57
C GLU A 10 -17.97 4.11 8.35
N GLU A 11 -18.19 5.17 7.57
CA GLU A 11 -19.03 5.09 6.36
C GLU A 11 -18.40 4.22 5.27
N CYS A 12 -17.09 4.29 5.08
CA CYS A 12 -16.42 3.41 4.13
C CYS A 12 -16.49 1.93 4.54
N ILE A 13 -16.35 1.62 5.83
CA ILE A 13 -16.51 0.27 6.35
C ILE A 13 -17.93 -0.25 6.13
N LYS A 14 -18.96 0.58 6.36
CA LYS A 14 -20.35 0.24 6.04
C LYS A 14 -20.51 -0.06 4.56
N MET A 15 -20.01 0.82 3.69
CA MET A 15 -20.07 0.63 2.25
C MET A 15 -19.36 -0.66 1.82
N SER A 16 -18.16 -0.93 2.34
CA SER A 16 -17.42 -2.17 2.05
C SER A 16 -18.21 -3.42 2.47
N SER A 17 -18.86 -3.38 3.63
CA SER A 17 -19.73 -4.46 4.12
C SER A 17 -20.96 -4.66 3.23
N GLU A 18 -21.64 -3.57 2.84
CA GLU A 18 -22.78 -3.60 1.91
C GLU A 18 -22.41 -4.11 0.51
N MET A 19 -21.16 -3.92 0.09
CA MET A 19 -20.59 -4.47 -1.14
C MET A 19 -20.04 -5.90 -0.97
N GLU A 20 -20.25 -6.54 0.17
CA GLU A 20 -19.77 -7.88 0.52
C GLU A 20 -18.24 -8.04 0.39
N SER A 21 -17.50 -6.93 0.56
CA SER A 21 -16.04 -6.93 0.51
C SER A 21 -15.48 -7.57 1.79
N SER A 22 -14.54 -8.51 1.63
CA SER A 22 -13.96 -9.22 2.78
C SER A 22 -13.00 -8.37 3.63
N GLY A 23 -12.47 -7.29 3.10
CA GLY A 23 -11.49 -6.44 3.78
C GLY A 23 -11.71 -4.96 3.53
N TYR A 24 -11.20 -4.14 4.44
CA TYR A 24 -11.21 -2.69 4.32
C TYR A 24 -9.81 -2.13 4.60
N GLY A 25 -9.39 -1.10 3.87
CA GLY A 25 -8.16 -0.41 4.18
C GLY A 25 -8.07 0.97 3.57
N SER A 26 -7.04 1.71 3.99
CA SER A 26 -6.84 3.09 3.55
C SER A 26 -5.42 3.56 3.84
N PHE A 27 -5.06 4.65 3.17
CA PHE A 27 -4.12 5.62 3.70
C PHE A 27 -4.62 6.13 5.07
N LEU A 28 -3.73 6.20 6.06
CA LEU A 28 -4.08 6.46 7.47
C LEU A 28 -4.12 7.96 7.85
N GLY A 29 -3.68 8.83 6.94
CA GLY A 29 -3.68 10.28 7.15
C GLY A 29 -2.30 10.91 7.14
N ALA A 30 -2.26 12.24 7.10
CA ALA A 30 -1.03 13.03 7.05
C ALA A 30 -0.95 14.02 8.21
N PHE A 31 0.26 14.23 8.70
CA PHE A 31 0.62 15.37 9.53
C PHE A 31 0.55 16.67 8.71
N SER A 32 0.18 17.76 9.38
CA SER A 32 0.44 19.08 8.84
C SER A 32 1.95 19.35 8.82
N LYS A 33 2.39 20.31 7.99
CA LYS A 33 3.80 20.74 7.98
C LYS A 33 4.27 21.27 9.34
N LYS A 34 3.35 21.78 10.16
CA LYS A 34 3.64 22.25 11.51
C LYS A 34 3.80 21.07 12.47
N ASP A 35 2.84 20.16 12.49
CA ASP A 35 2.80 19.07 13.48
C ASP A 35 3.94 18.06 13.28
N ILE A 36 4.42 17.86 12.04
CA ILE A 36 5.54 16.95 11.79
C ILE A 36 6.88 17.48 12.33
N GLN A 37 6.97 18.75 12.69
CA GLN A 37 8.17 19.36 13.28
C GLN A 37 8.14 19.36 14.82
N ASP A 38 7.03 18.90 15.42
CA ASP A 38 6.82 18.84 16.87
C ASP A 38 6.70 17.36 17.27
N GLU A 39 7.78 16.80 17.83
CA GLU A 39 7.87 15.37 18.16
C GLU A 39 6.84 14.93 19.21
N GLU A 40 6.55 15.78 20.20
CA GLU A 40 5.54 15.49 21.21
C GLU A 40 4.15 15.48 20.57
N LYS A 41 3.86 16.45 19.70
CA LYS A 41 2.59 16.50 18.98
C LYS A 41 2.44 15.32 18.02
N LYS A 42 3.49 14.98 17.29
CA LYS A 42 3.53 13.82 16.38
C LYS A 42 3.24 12.54 17.15
N LYS A 43 3.92 12.30 18.27
CA LYS A 43 3.70 11.13 19.12
C LYS A 43 2.27 11.06 19.62
N ALA A 44 1.73 12.15 20.15
CA ALA A 44 0.35 12.21 20.63
C ALA A 44 -0.66 11.87 19.51
N LEU A 45 -0.45 12.40 18.31
CA LEU A 45 -1.30 12.14 17.14
C LEU A 45 -1.18 10.69 16.64
N LEU A 46 -0.01 10.05 16.76
CA LEU A 46 0.17 8.64 16.42
C LEU A 46 -0.53 7.71 17.41
N GLU A 47 -0.43 7.96 18.71
CA GLU A 47 -1.19 7.17 19.69
C GLU A 47 -2.70 7.35 19.49
N GLU A 48 -3.14 8.58 19.22
CA GLU A 48 -4.53 8.85 18.87
C GLU A 48 -4.95 8.13 17.57
N LEU A 49 -4.06 7.97 16.58
CA LEU A 49 -4.34 7.18 15.37
C LEU A 49 -4.53 5.70 15.73
N VAL A 50 -3.63 5.13 16.54
CA VAL A 50 -3.67 3.73 16.97
C VAL A 50 -4.95 3.42 17.74
N GLU A 51 -5.33 4.26 18.70
CA GLU A 51 -6.58 4.10 19.47
C GLU A 51 -7.82 4.08 18.56
N HIS A 52 -7.90 5.02 17.62
CA HIS A 52 -9.02 5.07 16.68
C HIS A 52 -9.06 3.88 15.72
N TRP A 53 -7.90 3.33 15.35
CA TRP A 53 -7.85 2.12 14.52
C TRP A 53 -8.30 0.88 15.31
N GLY A 54 -7.98 0.80 16.60
CA GLY A 54 -8.54 -0.21 17.50
C GLY A 54 -10.07 -0.15 17.50
N TYR A 55 -10.64 1.04 17.70
CA TYR A 55 -12.09 1.26 17.59
C TYR A 55 -12.67 0.85 16.23
N LEU A 56 -12.04 1.26 15.13
CA LEU A 56 -12.52 0.94 13.79
C LEU A 56 -12.43 -0.55 13.47
N SER A 57 -11.45 -1.27 14.04
CA SER A 57 -11.36 -2.73 13.90
C SER A 57 -12.54 -3.44 14.55
N HIS A 58 -12.96 -2.98 15.73
CA HIS A 58 -14.15 -3.49 16.41
C HIS A 58 -15.40 -3.19 15.57
N PHE A 59 -15.56 -1.95 15.13
CA PHE A 59 -16.69 -1.51 14.30
C PHE A 59 -16.78 -2.27 12.97
N ALA A 60 -15.65 -2.57 12.35
CA ALA A 60 -15.56 -3.35 11.12
C ALA A 60 -15.93 -4.81 11.33
N LYS A 61 -15.50 -5.41 12.44
CA LYS A 61 -15.86 -6.78 12.82
C LYS A 61 -17.36 -6.95 13.03
N GLU A 62 -18.02 -5.99 13.67
CA GLU A 62 -19.49 -5.97 13.81
C GLU A 62 -20.23 -5.90 12.46
N ARG A 63 -19.52 -5.52 11.38
CA ARG A 63 -20.00 -5.41 10.00
C ARG A 63 -19.45 -6.50 9.09
N GLU A 64 -18.99 -7.60 9.67
CA GLU A 64 -18.55 -8.80 8.95
C GLU A 64 -17.32 -8.59 8.05
N ILE A 65 -16.59 -7.48 8.21
CA ILE A 65 -15.27 -7.31 7.62
C ILE A 65 -14.31 -8.30 8.28
N LYS A 66 -13.50 -8.98 7.48
CA LYS A 66 -12.64 -10.08 7.93
C LYS A 66 -11.20 -9.66 8.21
N PHE A 67 -10.73 -8.58 7.60
CA PHE A 67 -9.38 -8.06 7.80
C PHE A 67 -9.29 -6.56 7.47
N LEU A 68 -8.27 -5.91 8.03
CA LEU A 68 -7.93 -4.53 7.72
C LEU A 68 -6.62 -4.44 6.93
N LEU A 69 -6.51 -3.43 6.08
CA LEU A 69 -5.28 -3.07 5.36
C LEU A 69 -4.87 -1.63 5.69
N PHE A 70 -3.57 -1.37 5.65
CA PHE A 70 -3.08 0.00 5.55
C PHE A 70 -1.87 0.07 4.60
N GLU A 71 -1.71 1.26 4.01
CA GLU A 71 -0.70 1.53 3.00
C GLU A 71 0.40 2.45 3.55
N PRO A 72 1.68 2.01 3.56
CA PRO A 72 2.83 2.88 3.77
C PRO A 72 3.02 3.83 2.58
N MET A 73 3.43 5.07 2.86
CA MET A 73 3.54 6.14 1.85
C MET A 73 5.00 6.52 1.59
N SER A 74 5.25 7.65 0.91
CA SER A 74 6.59 8.03 0.43
C SER A 74 7.20 9.26 1.13
N CYS A 75 6.50 9.91 2.05
CA CYS A 75 7.01 11.15 2.65
C CYS A 75 6.83 11.21 4.17
N ILE A 76 7.71 11.95 4.83
CA ILE A 76 7.81 12.01 6.30
C ILE A 76 6.49 12.37 7.02
N ARG A 77 5.63 13.16 6.38
CA ARG A 77 4.35 13.57 6.97
C ARG A 77 3.23 12.55 6.77
N GLU A 78 3.39 11.62 5.84
CA GLU A 78 2.43 10.56 5.52
C GLU A 78 2.99 9.28 6.13
N PHE A 79 2.78 9.13 7.44
CA PHE A 79 3.38 8.06 8.22
C PHE A 79 2.55 6.78 8.10
N PRO A 80 3.17 5.60 7.92
CA PRO A 80 4.61 5.36 7.89
C PRO A 80 5.19 5.52 6.48
N SER A 81 6.47 5.90 6.40
CA SER A 81 7.17 6.15 5.13
C SER A 81 8.49 5.39 4.96
N THR A 82 8.93 4.68 6.01
CA THR A 82 10.12 3.82 6.02
C THR A 82 9.75 2.41 6.47
N ILE A 83 10.65 1.45 6.21
CA ILE A 83 10.50 0.06 6.66
C ILE A 83 10.40 0.01 8.20
N SER A 84 11.24 0.76 8.89
CA SER A 84 11.26 0.82 10.36
C SER A 84 9.99 1.43 10.96
N GLU A 85 9.49 2.54 10.40
CA GLU A 85 8.23 3.16 10.77
C GLU A 85 7.05 2.20 10.54
N THR A 86 7.07 1.49 9.41
CA THR A 86 6.03 0.52 9.04
C THR A 86 6.02 -0.67 9.97
N LYS A 87 7.17 -1.22 10.34
CA LYS A 87 7.27 -2.29 11.36
C LYS A 87 6.68 -1.87 12.69
N TRP A 88 6.99 -0.65 13.13
CA TRP A 88 6.47 -0.11 14.37
C TRP A 88 4.95 0.00 14.30
N LEU A 89 4.41 0.67 13.27
CA LEU A 89 2.98 0.88 13.16
C LEU A 89 2.22 -0.44 12.98
N TYR A 90 2.72 -1.33 12.12
CA TYR A 90 2.09 -2.62 11.87
C TYR A 90 1.93 -3.42 13.16
N ARG A 91 2.97 -3.46 14.01
CA ARG A 91 2.89 -4.07 15.34
C ARG A 91 1.81 -3.41 16.20
N ARG A 92 1.84 -2.08 16.33
CA ARG A 92 0.90 -1.33 17.19
C ARG A 92 -0.55 -1.53 16.75
N LEU A 93 -0.81 -1.48 15.45
CA LEU A 93 -2.14 -1.71 14.89
C LEU A 93 -2.60 -3.16 15.09
N SER A 94 -1.69 -4.13 14.96
CA SER A 94 -2.00 -5.55 15.20
C SER A 94 -2.33 -5.83 16.67
N GLU A 95 -1.67 -5.14 17.61
CA GLU A 95 -1.90 -5.28 19.05
C GLU A 95 -3.29 -4.77 19.49
N VAL A 96 -3.78 -3.69 18.87
CA VAL A 96 -5.05 -3.06 19.25
C VAL A 96 -6.26 -3.53 18.42
N SER A 97 -6.01 -4.25 17.32
CA SER A 97 -7.08 -4.64 16.40
C SER A 97 -7.76 -5.95 16.80
N GLU A 98 -9.09 -5.99 16.70
CA GLU A 98 -9.87 -7.24 16.85
C GLU A 98 -9.91 -8.09 15.56
N LEU A 99 -9.38 -7.56 14.46
CA LEU A 99 -9.28 -8.22 13.16
C LEU A 99 -7.80 -8.37 12.77
N PRO A 100 -7.45 -9.37 11.95
CA PRO A 100 -6.17 -9.41 11.27
C PRO A 100 -5.91 -8.10 10.52
N VAL A 101 -4.71 -7.54 10.71
CA VAL A 101 -4.21 -6.40 9.95
C VAL A 101 -3.19 -6.94 8.97
N TYR A 102 -3.23 -6.48 7.72
CA TYR A 102 -2.19 -6.75 6.73
C TYR A 102 -1.70 -5.44 6.11
N LEU A 103 -0.57 -5.51 5.42
CA LEU A 103 -0.02 -4.39 4.67
C LEU A 103 -0.58 -4.40 3.25
N CYS A 104 -0.87 -3.22 2.71
CA CYS A 104 -0.96 -2.98 1.29
C CYS A 104 0.31 -2.23 0.87
N LEU A 105 1.25 -2.91 0.23
CA LEU A 105 2.50 -2.29 -0.22
C LEU A 105 2.33 -1.74 -1.63
N ASP A 106 2.81 -0.53 -1.90
CA ASP A 106 2.97 -0.03 -3.27
C ASP A 106 4.46 -0.06 -3.64
N VAL A 107 4.77 -0.69 -4.78
CA VAL A 107 6.13 -0.77 -5.34
C VAL A 107 6.67 0.57 -5.84
N GLY A 108 5.82 1.59 -5.96
CA GLY A 108 6.20 2.98 -6.19
C GLY A 108 6.50 3.78 -4.92
N HIS A 109 6.14 3.25 -3.74
CA HIS A 109 6.31 3.96 -2.46
C HIS A 109 7.68 3.76 -1.81
N GLY A 110 7.86 4.43 -0.67
CA GLY A 110 9.12 4.47 0.08
C GLY A 110 9.76 5.86 0.11
N ARG A 111 10.34 6.23 1.27
CA ARG A 111 10.95 7.55 1.47
C ARG A 111 12.38 7.59 0.94
N ALA A 112 12.53 7.99 -0.32
CA ALA A 112 13.84 8.14 -0.98
C ALA A 112 14.83 9.07 -0.24
N SER A 113 14.33 10.02 0.55
CA SER A 113 15.14 10.95 1.33
C SER A 113 15.32 10.52 2.79
N SER A 114 15.14 9.24 3.14
CA SER A 114 15.27 8.78 4.54
C SER A 114 16.71 8.70 5.03
N GLY A 115 17.68 8.58 4.11
CA GLY A 115 19.08 8.29 4.42
C GLY A 115 19.41 6.79 4.45
N ASP A 116 18.40 5.92 4.33
CA ASP A 116 18.54 4.48 4.15
C ASP A 116 18.12 4.10 2.72
N GLU A 117 19.00 3.44 1.98
CA GLU A 117 18.72 3.04 0.60
C GLU A 117 17.64 1.96 0.52
N GLU A 118 17.45 1.15 1.56
CA GLU A 118 16.40 0.12 1.58
C GLU A 118 15.00 0.73 1.58
N ASP A 119 14.82 1.90 2.19
CA ASP A 119 13.53 2.60 2.19
C ASP A 119 13.12 3.06 0.78
N ALA A 120 14.06 3.15 -0.16
CA ALA A 120 13.80 3.50 -1.56
C ALA A 120 13.76 2.28 -2.51
N ASP A 121 14.17 1.09 -2.03
CA ASP A 121 14.20 -0.15 -2.80
C ASP A 121 12.88 -0.92 -2.62
N PRO A 122 11.98 -0.96 -3.61
CA PRO A 122 10.73 -1.71 -3.49
C PRO A 122 10.96 -3.19 -3.20
N TYR A 123 12.08 -3.78 -3.64
CA TYR A 123 12.38 -5.17 -3.35
C TYR A 123 12.82 -5.40 -1.91
N ALA A 124 13.37 -4.40 -1.21
CA ALA A 124 13.67 -4.49 0.22
C ALA A 124 12.38 -4.57 1.03
N TRP A 125 11.40 -3.71 0.73
CA TRP A 125 10.06 -3.77 1.30
C TRP A 125 9.39 -5.13 1.08
N LEU A 126 9.42 -5.64 -0.16
CA LEU A 126 8.84 -6.94 -0.48
C LEU A 126 9.53 -8.08 0.30
N ARG A 127 10.87 -8.09 0.39
CA ARG A 127 11.61 -9.09 1.17
C ARG A 127 11.21 -9.05 2.64
N GLU A 128 11.16 -7.84 3.21
CA GLU A 128 10.89 -7.65 4.63
C GLU A 128 9.48 -8.13 5.01
N PHE A 129 8.47 -7.78 4.22
CA PHE A 129 7.07 -7.99 4.59
C PHE A 129 6.42 -9.22 3.93
N ALA A 130 7.12 -9.94 3.04
CA ALA A 130 6.59 -11.09 2.31
C ALA A 130 5.89 -12.14 3.20
N SER A 131 6.51 -12.52 4.31
CA SER A 131 5.95 -13.52 5.25
C SER A 131 4.61 -13.11 5.88
N GLY A 132 4.28 -11.82 5.85
CA GLY A 132 3.02 -11.26 6.30
C GLY A 132 1.88 -11.34 5.28
N ASN A 133 2.11 -11.91 4.08
CA ASN A 133 1.13 -11.99 2.98
C ASN A 133 0.52 -10.62 2.61
N PRO A 134 1.35 -9.62 2.24
CA PRO A 134 0.85 -8.30 1.93
C PRO A 134 -0.04 -8.35 0.67
N ALA A 135 -1.01 -7.44 0.59
CA ALA A 135 -1.51 -6.99 -0.70
C ALA A 135 -0.43 -6.10 -1.35
N VAL A 136 -0.33 -6.11 -2.68
CA VAL A 136 0.66 -5.30 -3.40
C VAL A 136 -0.01 -4.52 -4.52
N HIS A 137 0.02 -3.19 -4.41
CA HIS A 137 -0.23 -2.28 -5.51
C HIS A 137 0.96 -2.29 -6.47
N LEU A 138 0.62 -2.38 -7.76
CA LEU A 138 1.54 -2.51 -8.85
C LEU A 138 1.42 -1.31 -9.76
N GLN A 139 2.55 -0.64 -9.90
CA GLN A 139 2.79 0.37 -10.90
C GLN A 139 4.18 0.16 -11.48
N GLN A 140 4.37 0.56 -12.73
CA GLN A 140 5.69 0.82 -13.22
C GLN A 140 6.13 2.21 -12.74
N THR A 141 7.41 2.34 -12.43
CA THR A 141 7.94 3.58 -11.87
C THR A 141 9.43 3.73 -12.14
N ASP A 142 9.93 4.96 -12.00
CA ASP A 142 11.36 5.25 -12.03
C ASP A 142 11.97 5.22 -10.60
N ARG A 143 13.17 5.78 -10.43
CA ARG A 143 13.85 5.88 -9.12
C ARG A 143 13.61 7.22 -8.42
N ILE A 144 12.76 8.08 -8.96
CA ILE A 144 12.65 9.48 -8.56
C ILE A 144 11.37 9.72 -7.78
N VAL A 145 10.22 9.31 -8.32
CA VAL A 145 8.90 9.51 -7.69
C VAL A 145 7.99 8.32 -7.96
N SER A 146 6.94 8.15 -7.15
CA SER A 146 5.81 7.27 -7.48
C SER A 146 5.13 7.77 -8.76
N ARG A 147 5.05 6.93 -9.80
CA ARG A 147 4.66 7.34 -11.16
C ARG A 147 3.29 6.83 -11.58
N HIS A 148 2.86 5.71 -11.01
CA HIS A 148 1.65 4.99 -11.39
C HIS A 148 1.57 4.67 -12.89
N TRP A 149 2.72 4.37 -13.53
CA TRP A 149 2.75 4.03 -14.96
C TRP A 149 2.22 2.61 -15.22
N PRO A 150 1.68 2.34 -16.41
CA PRO A 150 1.33 1.00 -16.83
C PRO A 150 2.57 0.14 -17.10
N PHE A 151 2.38 -1.17 -17.21
CA PHE A 151 3.43 -2.14 -17.56
C PHE A 151 3.46 -2.44 -19.06
N THR A 152 3.52 -1.40 -19.89
CA THR A 152 3.71 -1.54 -21.35
C THR A 152 5.19 -1.74 -21.68
N LYS A 153 5.50 -2.17 -22.91
CA LYS A 153 6.87 -2.32 -23.40
C LYS A 153 7.70 -1.06 -23.21
N GLU A 154 7.13 0.12 -23.45
CA GLU A 154 7.82 1.40 -23.27
C GLU A 154 8.18 1.62 -21.80
N PHE A 155 7.19 1.58 -20.91
CA PHE A 155 7.42 1.85 -19.49
C PHE A 155 8.25 0.77 -18.80
N ASN A 156 8.15 -0.49 -19.24
CA ASN A 156 9.00 -1.57 -18.73
C ASN A 156 10.47 -1.41 -19.12
N GLN A 157 10.79 -0.71 -20.21
CA GLN A 157 12.18 -0.36 -20.56
C GLN A 157 12.71 0.82 -19.74
N ARG A 158 11.82 1.73 -19.32
CA ARG A 158 12.18 2.96 -18.59
C ARG A 158 12.19 2.77 -17.08
N GLY A 159 11.30 1.91 -16.58
CA GLY A 159 11.05 1.72 -15.17
C GLY A 159 11.91 0.64 -14.53
N LYS A 160 11.69 0.41 -13.23
CA LYS A 160 12.51 -0.47 -12.38
C LYS A 160 11.80 -1.73 -11.87
N ILE A 161 10.49 -1.84 -12.06
CA ILE A 161 9.70 -2.97 -11.55
C ILE A 161 9.67 -4.08 -12.59
N GLU A 162 10.14 -5.26 -12.19
CA GLU A 162 10.23 -6.45 -13.03
C GLU A 162 9.37 -7.55 -12.42
N ALA A 163 8.32 -7.99 -13.14
CA ALA A 163 7.34 -8.93 -12.58
C ALA A 163 7.98 -10.24 -12.09
N LYS A 164 8.91 -10.82 -12.85
CA LYS A 164 9.61 -12.06 -12.45
C LYS A 164 10.42 -11.89 -11.19
N LYS A 165 11.10 -10.75 -11.04
CA LYS A 165 11.90 -10.44 -9.85
C LYS A 165 10.98 -10.25 -8.65
N LEU A 166 9.89 -9.50 -8.81
CA LEU A 166 8.90 -9.28 -7.74
C LEU A 166 8.29 -10.59 -7.24
N ILE A 167 7.81 -11.45 -8.15
CA ILE A 167 7.22 -12.74 -7.80
C ILE A 167 8.24 -13.61 -7.07
N ARG A 168 9.49 -13.66 -7.57
CA ARG A 168 10.56 -14.41 -6.91
C ARG A 168 10.86 -13.87 -5.51
N THR A 169 10.97 -12.56 -5.36
CA THR A 169 11.23 -11.90 -4.07
C THR A 169 10.16 -12.23 -3.04
N LEU A 170 8.87 -12.18 -3.41
CA LEU A 170 7.78 -12.56 -2.52
C LEU A 170 7.85 -14.04 -2.11
N LYS A 171 8.12 -14.94 -3.07
CA LYS A 171 8.25 -16.39 -2.80
C LYS A 171 9.42 -16.69 -1.87
N GLU A 172 10.60 -16.14 -2.17
CA GLU A 172 11.81 -16.33 -1.37
C GLU A 172 11.65 -15.73 0.03
N GLY A 173 10.90 -14.63 0.17
CA GLY A 173 10.53 -14.03 1.45
C GLY A 173 9.43 -14.78 2.23
N GLY A 174 8.95 -15.91 1.72
CA GLY A 174 8.00 -16.78 2.42
C GLY A 174 6.52 -16.39 2.28
N ALA A 175 6.16 -15.56 1.30
CA ALA A 175 4.77 -15.25 1.01
C ALA A 175 4.02 -16.50 0.52
N LYS A 176 2.82 -16.73 1.05
CA LYS A 176 1.96 -17.87 0.70
C LYS A 176 0.90 -17.49 -0.33
N GLU A 177 0.20 -16.39 -0.06
CA GLU A 177 -0.86 -15.86 -0.90
C GLU A 177 -0.76 -14.34 -0.91
N VAL A 178 -0.66 -13.75 -2.10
CA VAL A 178 -0.48 -12.31 -2.30
C VAL A 178 -1.39 -11.87 -3.42
N PHE A 179 -2.18 -10.83 -3.15
CA PHE A 179 -2.99 -10.17 -4.16
C PHE A 179 -2.17 -9.06 -4.82
N LEU A 180 -2.10 -9.11 -6.14
CA LEU A 180 -1.42 -8.13 -6.97
C LEU A 180 -2.47 -7.26 -7.68
N PHE A 181 -2.53 -5.97 -7.32
CA PHE A 181 -3.48 -5.01 -7.87
C PHE A 181 -2.77 -4.02 -8.79
N LEU A 182 -3.24 -3.84 -10.02
CA LEU A 182 -2.72 -2.77 -10.88
C LEU A 182 -3.26 -1.43 -10.40
N GLU A 183 -2.38 -0.54 -9.95
CA GLU A 183 -2.69 0.84 -9.56
C GLU A 183 -2.03 1.80 -10.55
N ILE A 184 -2.72 2.05 -11.65
CA ILE A 184 -2.23 2.85 -12.78
C ILE A 184 -3.08 4.11 -12.87
N ILE A 185 -2.42 5.27 -12.95
CA ILE A 185 -3.08 6.58 -12.98
C ILE A 185 -2.73 7.29 -14.29
N TYR A 186 -3.76 7.71 -15.00
CA TYR A 186 -3.64 8.53 -16.19
C TYR A 186 -4.04 9.98 -15.91
N PRO A 187 -3.38 10.95 -16.56
CA PRO A 187 -3.95 12.28 -16.68
C PRO A 187 -5.32 12.20 -17.39
N PRO A 188 -6.38 12.81 -16.87
CA PRO A 188 -7.74 12.67 -17.40
C PRO A 188 -7.98 13.63 -18.58
N PHE A 189 -7.17 13.50 -19.63
CA PHE A 189 -7.27 14.29 -20.87
C PHE A 189 -6.59 13.57 -22.04
N GLU A 190 -6.97 13.91 -23.28
CA GLU A 190 -6.45 13.30 -24.49
C GLU A 190 -4.96 13.64 -24.73
N PRO A 191 -4.17 12.70 -25.30
CA PRO A 191 -4.59 11.39 -25.81
C PRO A 191 -4.58 10.28 -24.74
N PHE A 192 -4.39 10.62 -23.46
CA PHE A 192 -4.19 9.62 -22.40
C PHE A 192 -5.46 8.83 -22.09
N ASP A 193 -6.64 9.47 -22.17
CA ASP A 193 -7.93 8.80 -21.94
C ASP A 193 -8.21 7.70 -22.97
N ASP A 194 -7.85 7.94 -24.25
CA ASP A 194 -8.08 7.01 -25.35
C ASP A 194 -7.26 5.71 -25.23
N ILE A 195 -6.13 5.74 -24.53
CA ILE A 195 -5.17 4.63 -24.50
C ILE A 195 -5.29 3.77 -23.23
N VAL A 196 -6.07 4.20 -22.22
CA VAL A 196 -6.15 3.56 -20.89
C VAL A 196 -6.45 2.07 -21.00
N VAL A 197 -7.46 1.70 -21.78
CA VAL A 197 -7.92 0.30 -21.87
C VAL A 197 -6.86 -0.60 -22.51
N ASP A 198 -6.15 -0.11 -23.51
CA ASP A 198 -5.16 -0.91 -24.24
C ASP A 198 -3.88 -1.09 -23.42
N ASP A 199 -3.42 -0.05 -22.73
CA ASP A 199 -2.30 -0.15 -21.80
C ASP A 199 -2.61 -1.08 -20.61
N LEU A 200 -3.85 -1.07 -20.09
CA LEU A 200 -4.28 -2.01 -19.05
C LEU A 200 -4.28 -3.46 -19.54
N LYS A 201 -4.73 -3.72 -20.78
CA LYS A 201 -4.66 -5.06 -21.38
C LYS A 201 -3.22 -5.54 -21.54
N GLU A 202 -2.32 -4.67 -21.98
CA GLU A 202 -0.90 -5.00 -22.09
C GLU A 202 -0.28 -5.28 -20.72
N SER A 203 -0.59 -4.45 -19.73
CA SER A 203 -0.13 -4.62 -18.34
C SER A 203 -0.58 -5.96 -17.75
N VAL A 204 -1.86 -6.31 -17.90
CA VAL A 204 -2.39 -7.61 -17.47
C VAL A 204 -1.70 -8.76 -18.22
N SER A 205 -1.45 -8.61 -19.51
CA SER A 205 -0.76 -9.63 -20.32
C SER A 205 0.68 -9.85 -19.85
N TYR A 206 1.41 -8.78 -19.54
CA TYR A 206 2.75 -8.80 -18.97
C TYR A 206 2.80 -9.58 -17.64
N TRP A 207 1.90 -9.26 -16.71
CA TRP A 207 1.83 -9.92 -15.41
C TRP A 207 1.35 -11.38 -15.49
N LYS A 208 0.34 -11.68 -16.32
CA LYS A 208 -0.12 -13.05 -16.56
C LYS A 208 0.99 -13.93 -17.12
N LYS A 209 1.81 -13.40 -18.04
CA LYS A 209 2.96 -14.12 -18.58
C LYS A 209 3.97 -14.45 -17.48
N ALA A 210 4.35 -13.46 -16.66
CA ALA A 210 5.29 -13.67 -15.56
C ALA A 210 4.77 -14.65 -14.51
N LEU A 211 3.48 -14.61 -14.16
CA LEU A 211 2.85 -15.56 -13.23
C LEU A 211 2.90 -16.99 -13.77
N LYS A 212 2.53 -17.21 -15.04
CA LYS A 212 2.59 -18.54 -15.68
C LYS A 212 4.00 -19.11 -15.70
N GLU A 213 4.99 -18.29 -16.02
CA GLU A 213 6.40 -18.69 -16.08
C GLU A 213 7.04 -18.88 -14.70
N SER A 214 6.34 -18.46 -13.62
CA SER A 214 6.82 -18.59 -12.24
C SER A 214 6.17 -19.76 -11.49
N ILE A 215 5.22 -20.47 -12.11
CA ILE A 215 4.65 -21.72 -11.58
C ILE A 215 5.60 -22.84 -12.05
N PRO A 216 6.13 -23.68 -11.13
CA PRO A 216 6.98 -24.81 -11.48
C PRO A 216 6.26 -25.85 -12.34
#